data_AF-A0A917B9R1-F1
#
_entry.id   AF-A0A917B9R1-F1
#
_cell.length_a   1.000
_cell.length_b   1.000
_cell.length_c   1.000
_cell.angle_alpha   90.00
_cell.angle_beta   90.00
_cell.angle_gamma   90.00
#
_symmetry.space_group_name_H-M   'P 1'
#
loop_
_entity.id
_entity.type
_entity.pdbx_description
1 polymer ?
#
loop_
_entity_poly.entity_id
_entity_poly.type
_entity_poly.pdbx_seq_one_letter_code
_entity_poly.pdbx_strand_id
1 'polypeptide(L)'
;MSSNGTVSRRQKPPQVVAELGRPETPDETAARKAENSRKYRANKTINNLWLSLIVCVAVVIVIVLLVPRDNTSHLPPVDYRSIASSAQAAFPVPVASPDLPSTWSANAAEIRSSTGATAAATVPYWYIGLVTPSNAYIGLEQAVTTPTNGGTDAWLAEQLHDTAATDTVTIDGVQWTVYDNRQTPNDVGNASYALSTQSGATTYVLLGTATTEEFTQVAESITPNIQSQPATAVVGQ
;
A
#
# COMPACT_ATOMS: atom_id res chain seq x y z
N MET A 1 -32.53 -63.58 -34.53
CA MET A 1 -31.37 -63.99 -33.72
C MET A 1 -30.77 -62.76 -33.07
N SER A 2 -30.69 -62.72 -31.73
CA SER A 2 -29.89 -61.72 -31.02
C SER A 2 -29.16 -62.43 -29.88
N SER A 3 -27.83 -62.33 -29.91
CA SER A 3 -26.89 -62.94 -28.97
C SER A 3 -26.56 -61.94 -27.88
N ASN A 4 -26.60 -62.34 -26.61
CA ASN A 4 -25.87 -61.64 -25.56
C ASN A 4 -25.20 -62.67 -24.67
N GLY A 5 -23.89 -62.84 -24.89
CA GLY A 5 -23.03 -63.70 -24.10
C GLY A 5 -22.70 -63.07 -22.75
N THR A 6 -23.02 -63.78 -21.68
CA THR A 6 -22.61 -63.42 -20.32
C THR A 6 -21.13 -63.73 -20.16
N VAL A 7 -20.29 -62.70 -20.08
CA VAL A 7 -18.86 -62.85 -19.78
C VAL A 7 -18.72 -63.23 -18.30
N SER A 8 -18.48 -64.50 -18.01
CA SER A 8 -18.11 -64.98 -16.66
C SER A 8 -16.82 -64.30 -16.21
N ARG A 9 -16.91 -63.41 -15.22
CA ARG A 9 -15.75 -62.76 -14.59
C ARG A 9 -14.92 -63.85 -13.88
N ARG A 10 -13.81 -64.26 -14.49
CA ARG A 10 -12.84 -65.21 -13.93
C ARG A 10 -12.40 -64.70 -12.54
N GLN A 11 -12.83 -65.37 -11.48
CA GLN A 11 -12.38 -65.05 -10.13
C GLN A 11 -10.88 -65.32 -10.04
N LYS A 12 -10.10 -64.28 -9.73
CA LYS A 12 -8.65 -64.38 -9.57
C LYS A 12 -8.37 -65.25 -8.33
N PRO A 13 -7.51 -66.27 -8.43
CA PRO A 13 -7.24 -67.16 -7.30
C PRO A 13 -6.67 -66.36 -6.11
N PRO A 14 -7.00 -66.77 -4.87
CA PRO A 14 -6.56 -66.08 -3.66
C PRO A 14 -5.03 -66.04 -3.61
N GLN A 15 -4.49 -64.86 -3.28
CA GLN A 15 -3.05 -64.64 -3.25
C GLN A 15 -2.45 -65.37 -2.04
N VAL A 16 -1.42 -66.18 -2.29
CA VAL A 16 -0.63 -66.78 -1.23
C VAL A 16 0.33 -65.71 -0.72
N VAL A 17 0.17 -65.33 0.55
CA VAL A 17 1.07 -64.37 1.21
C VAL A 17 2.27 -65.12 1.74
N ALA A 18 3.47 -64.56 1.52
CA ALA A 18 4.74 -65.22 1.78
C ALA A 18 4.92 -65.68 3.24
N GLU A 19 4.23 -65.06 4.19
CA GLU A 19 4.30 -65.37 5.62
C GLU A 19 3.34 -66.49 6.06
N LEU A 20 2.27 -66.75 5.31
CA LEU A 20 1.23 -67.71 5.72
C LEU A 20 1.41 -69.10 5.08
N GLY A 21 2.15 -69.20 3.98
CA GLY A 21 2.40 -70.46 3.26
C GLY A 21 1.15 -71.13 2.67
N ARG A 22 -0.02 -70.51 2.82
CA ARG A 22 -1.34 -70.94 2.34
C ARG A 22 -2.08 -69.73 1.75
N PRO A 23 -3.05 -69.93 0.82
CA PRO A 23 -3.91 -68.84 0.38
C PRO A 23 -4.64 -68.24 1.58
N GLU A 24 -4.59 -66.92 1.72
CA GLU A 24 -5.29 -66.23 2.81
C GLU A 24 -6.79 -66.52 2.75
N THR A 25 -7.37 -66.72 3.92
CA THR A 25 -8.83 -66.83 4.04
C THR A 25 -9.49 -65.47 3.77
N PRO A 26 -10.76 -65.44 3.34
CA PRO A 26 -11.49 -64.20 3.10
C PRO A 26 -11.48 -63.25 4.31
N ASP A 27 -11.53 -63.81 5.53
CA ASP A 27 -11.58 -63.06 6.78
C ASP A 27 -10.21 -62.41 7.12
N GLU A 28 -9.10 -63.12 6.89
CA GLU A 28 -7.74 -62.57 7.07
C GLU A 28 -7.48 -61.42 6.08
N THR A 29 -7.95 -61.56 4.84
CA THR A 29 -7.87 -60.49 3.83
C THR A 29 -8.69 -59.26 4.25
N ALA A 30 -9.90 -59.47 4.77
CA ALA A 30 -10.77 -58.40 5.25
C ALA A 30 -10.16 -57.66 6.45
N ALA A 31 -9.61 -58.40 7.41
CA ALA A 31 -8.95 -57.84 8.60
C ALA A 31 -7.74 -56.99 8.23
N ARG A 32 -6.84 -57.49 7.38
CA ARG A 32 -5.68 -56.72 6.88
C ARG A 32 -6.11 -55.48 6.13
N LYS A 33 -7.13 -55.59 5.26
CA LYS A 33 -7.62 -54.44 4.48
C LYS A 33 -8.29 -53.39 5.38
N ALA A 34 -8.99 -53.81 6.43
CA ALA A 34 -9.57 -52.92 7.43
C ALA A 34 -8.47 -52.20 8.24
N GLU A 35 -7.43 -52.93 8.66
CA GLU A 35 -6.29 -52.36 9.38
C GLU A 35 -5.50 -51.38 8.52
N ASN A 36 -5.21 -51.74 7.27
CA ASN A 36 -4.54 -50.85 6.30
C ASN A 36 -5.41 -49.62 5.99
N SER A 37 -6.73 -49.78 5.86
CA SER A 37 -7.65 -48.65 5.66
C SER A 37 -7.76 -47.74 6.90
N ARG A 38 -7.60 -48.28 8.11
CA ARG A 38 -7.55 -47.51 9.36
C ARG A 38 -6.25 -46.71 9.47
N LYS A 39 -5.10 -47.35 9.23
CA LYS A 39 -3.78 -46.67 9.20
C LYS A 39 -3.71 -45.62 8.09
N TYR A 40 -4.25 -45.91 6.91
CA TYR A 40 -4.31 -44.98 5.78
C TYR A 40 -5.19 -43.76 6.03
N ARG A 41 -6.30 -43.92 6.77
CA ARG A 41 -7.18 -42.80 7.17
C ARG A 41 -6.61 -42.00 8.34
N ALA A 42 -5.96 -42.64 9.30
CA ALA A 42 -5.34 -41.98 10.45
C ALA A 42 -4.10 -41.15 10.06
N ASN A 43 -3.34 -41.61 9.06
CA ASN A 43 -2.10 -40.96 8.63
C ASN A 43 -2.31 -39.90 7.54
N LYS A 44 -3.56 -39.67 7.09
CA LYS A 44 -3.83 -38.69 6.05
C LYS A 44 -4.07 -37.31 6.64
N THR A 45 -3.09 -36.46 6.34
CA THR A 45 -3.22 -35.05 5.96
C THR A 45 -3.43 -34.03 7.06
N ILE A 46 -4.32 -34.19 8.04
CA ILE A 46 -4.62 -33.06 8.95
C ILE A 46 -3.47 -32.81 9.94
N ASN A 47 -2.98 -33.86 10.61
CA ASN A 47 -1.90 -33.70 11.59
C ASN A 47 -0.58 -33.26 10.92
N ASN A 48 -0.25 -33.81 9.76
CA ASN A 48 0.93 -33.39 9.00
C ASN A 48 0.79 -31.96 8.46
N LEU A 49 -0.43 -31.55 8.09
CA LEU A 49 -0.71 -30.19 7.65
C LEU A 49 -0.53 -29.20 8.80
N TRP A 50 -1.09 -29.47 9.98
CA TRP A 50 -0.87 -28.66 11.18
C TRP A 50 0.61 -28.59 11.57
N LEU A 51 1.32 -29.73 11.55
CA LEU A 51 2.75 -29.77 11.84
C LEU A 51 3.54 -28.90 10.84
N SER A 52 3.24 -29.02 9.54
CA SER A 52 3.90 -28.22 8.51
C SER A 52 3.60 -26.72 8.63
N LEU A 53 2.37 -26.35 9.03
CA LEU A 53 1.98 -24.97 9.29
C LEU A 53 2.75 -24.39 10.48
N ILE A 54 2.85 -25.13 11.58
CA ILE A 54 3.61 -24.71 12.76
C ILE A 54 5.08 -24.52 12.41
N VAL A 55 5.69 -25.43 11.65
CA VAL A 55 7.07 -25.30 11.20
C VAL A 55 7.24 -24.05 10.34
N CYS A 56 6.32 -23.78 9.41
CA CYS A 56 6.37 -22.59 8.57
C CYS A 56 6.27 -21.31 9.39
N VAL A 57 5.32 -21.22 10.34
CA VAL A 57 5.16 -20.08 11.25
C VAL A 57 6.41 -19.92 12.14
N ALA A 58 6.97 -21.01 12.66
CA ALA A 58 8.18 -20.96 13.47
C ALA A 58 9.38 -20.40 12.68
N VAL A 59 9.54 -20.79 11.41
CA VAL A 59 10.57 -20.23 10.53
C VAL A 59 10.32 -18.73 10.29
N VAL A 60 9.08 -18.31 10.04
CA VAL A 60 8.74 -16.89 9.90
C VAL A 60 9.07 -16.11 11.17
N ILE A 61 8.73 -16.63 12.36
CA ILE A 61 9.07 -15.99 13.64
C ILE A 61 10.57 -15.84 13.79
N VAL A 62 11.35 -16.90 13.50
CA VAL A 62 12.81 -16.83 13.57
C VAL A 62 13.36 -15.77 12.62
N ILE A 63 12.86 -15.69 11.38
CA ILE A 63 13.28 -14.66 10.42
C ILE A 63 12.92 -13.26 10.94
N VAL A 64 11.72 -13.06 11.45
CA VAL A 64 11.24 -11.76 11.99
C VAL A 64 12.07 -11.31 13.19
N LEU A 65 12.49 -12.24 14.06
CA LEU A 65 13.32 -11.92 15.21
C LEU A 65 14.81 -11.73 14.84
N LEU A 66 15.28 -12.44 13.81
CA LEU A 66 16.68 -12.38 13.36
C LEU A 66 16.98 -11.10 12.58
N VAL A 67 16.02 -10.62 11.77
CA VAL A 67 16.17 -9.39 10.99
C VAL A 67 15.93 -8.21 11.94
N PRO A 68 16.99 -7.51 12.40
CA PRO A 68 16.80 -6.31 13.19
C PRO A 68 16.10 -5.31 12.29
N ARG A 69 14.89 -4.87 12.66
CA ARG A 69 14.31 -3.68 12.05
C ARG A 69 15.02 -2.49 12.65
N ASP A 70 16.01 -1.99 11.95
CA ASP A 70 16.44 -0.62 12.17
C ASP A 70 15.30 0.30 11.73
N ASN A 71 14.63 0.94 12.69
CA ASN A 71 13.69 2.01 12.36
C ASN A 71 14.45 3.32 12.04
N THR A 72 15.77 3.27 11.95
CA THR A 72 16.63 4.39 11.60
C THR A 72 16.99 4.28 10.12
N SER A 73 16.56 5.24 9.31
CA SER A 73 16.96 5.33 7.91
C SER A 73 18.50 5.39 7.81
N HIS A 74 19.12 4.31 7.33
CA HIS A 74 20.57 4.24 7.09
C HIS A 74 21.01 4.98 5.81
N LEU A 75 20.07 5.48 5.03
CA LEU A 75 20.32 6.42 3.95
C LEU A 75 20.37 7.85 4.53
N PRO A 76 21.34 8.68 4.13
CA PRO A 76 21.34 10.09 4.48
C PRO A 76 19.97 10.69 4.13
N PRO A 77 19.32 11.43 5.05
CA PRO A 77 18.07 12.08 4.74
C PRO A 77 18.26 12.99 3.53
N VAL A 78 17.28 12.99 2.64
CA VAL A 78 17.29 13.86 1.46
C VAL A 78 17.24 15.31 1.94
N ASP A 79 18.22 16.12 1.54
CA ASP A 79 18.21 17.57 1.79
C ASP A 79 17.22 18.25 0.84
N TYR A 80 15.94 18.17 1.21
CA TYR A 80 14.85 18.75 0.44
C TYR A 80 14.92 20.28 0.34
N ARG A 81 15.64 20.97 1.24
CA ARG A 81 15.78 22.43 1.20
C ARG A 81 16.70 22.85 0.06
N SER A 82 17.85 22.18 -0.06
CA SER A 82 18.77 22.37 -1.19
C SER A 82 18.11 22.01 -2.53
N ILE A 83 17.35 20.91 -2.56
CA ILE A 83 16.63 20.50 -3.77
C ILE A 83 15.48 21.46 -4.10
N ALA A 84 14.72 21.95 -3.12
CA ALA A 84 13.68 22.96 -3.34
C ALA A 84 14.25 24.26 -3.95
N SER A 85 15.40 24.71 -3.46
CA SER A 85 16.13 25.86 -4.03
C SER A 85 16.50 25.62 -5.50
N SER A 86 16.95 24.41 -5.83
CA SER A 86 17.24 24.03 -7.21
C SER A 86 15.97 23.92 -8.07
N ALA A 87 14.89 23.38 -7.51
CA ALA A 87 13.60 23.20 -8.17
C ALA A 87 12.88 24.53 -8.44
N GLN A 88 13.18 25.59 -7.68
CA GLN A 88 12.57 26.92 -7.85
C GLN A 88 12.66 27.44 -9.29
N ALA A 89 13.72 27.10 -10.04
CA ALA A 89 13.87 27.51 -11.44
C ALA A 89 12.79 26.94 -12.38
N ALA A 90 12.12 25.84 -12.00
CA ALA A 90 11.06 25.20 -12.77
C ALA A 90 9.65 25.75 -12.45
N PHE A 91 9.50 26.51 -11.36
CA PHE A 91 8.20 27.02 -10.92
C PHE A 91 8.18 28.56 -10.96
N PRO A 92 7.10 29.16 -11.48
CA PRO A 92 6.95 30.62 -11.54
C PRO A 92 6.58 31.25 -10.19
N VAL A 93 6.39 30.42 -9.16
CA VAL A 93 5.95 30.80 -7.82
C VAL A 93 6.86 30.16 -6.77
N PRO A 94 6.92 30.70 -5.53
CA PRO A 94 7.72 30.10 -4.46
C PRO A 94 7.41 28.62 -4.26
N VAL A 95 8.45 27.79 -4.30
CA VAL A 95 8.37 26.36 -4.02
C VAL A 95 8.30 26.15 -2.51
N ALA A 96 7.39 25.30 -2.05
CA ALA A 96 7.23 24.95 -0.66
C ALA A 96 8.45 24.22 -0.12
N SER A 97 8.98 24.72 0.99
CA SER A 97 10.10 24.12 1.69
C SER A 97 9.82 24.23 3.20
N PRO A 98 9.24 23.20 3.81
CA PRO A 98 8.80 23.25 5.20
C PRO A 98 9.99 23.41 6.16
N ASP A 99 9.89 24.32 7.13
CA ASP A 99 10.89 24.43 8.20
C ASP A 99 10.53 23.54 9.40
N LEU A 100 10.88 22.25 9.29
CA LEU A 100 10.57 21.24 10.31
C LEU A 100 11.74 20.99 11.28
N PRO A 101 11.46 20.57 12.53
CA PRO A 101 12.47 20.15 13.49
C PRO A 101 13.35 18.99 12.99
N SER A 102 14.54 18.82 13.57
CA SER A 102 15.50 17.77 13.20
C SER A 102 15.04 16.33 13.44
N THR A 103 13.90 16.14 14.13
CA THR A 103 13.25 14.83 14.30
C THR A 103 12.50 14.37 13.06
N TRP A 104 12.32 15.25 12.07
CA TRP A 104 11.74 14.94 10.78
C TRP A 104 12.83 14.62 9.76
N SER A 105 12.53 13.76 8.81
CA SER A 105 13.42 13.47 7.68
C SER A 105 12.63 13.41 6.37
N ALA A 106 13.33 13.42 5.24
CA ALA A 106 12.72 13.20 3.93
C ALA A 106 13.39 12.01 3.23
N ASN A 107 12.60 11.17 2.58
CA ASN A 107 13.08 10.06 1.76
C ASN A 107 13.06 10.39 0.26
N ALA A 108 12.41 11.49 -0.13
CA ALA A 108 12.33 11.96 -1.50
C ALA A 108 12.07 13.48 -1.56
N ALA A 109 12.64 14.13 -2.56
CA ALA A 109 12.33 15.51 -2.93
C ALA A 109 12.65 15.67 -4.42
N GLU A 110 11.64 15.94 -5.24
CA GLU A 110 11.79 15.95 -6.71
C GLU A 110 10.60 16.64 -7.39
N ILE A 111 10.78 16.97 -8.66
CA ILE A 111 9.69 17.40 -9.54
C ILE A 111 9.11 16.15 -10.19
N ARG A 112 7.81 15.93 -10.00
CA ARG A 112 7.05 14.84 -10.61
C ARG A 112 6.07 15.39 -11.63
N SER A 113 5.47 14.49 -12.39
CA SER A 113 4.44 14.82 -13.36
C SER A 113 3.30 13.83 -13.25
N SER A 114 2.08 14.33 -13.26
CA SER A 114 0.89 13.51 -13.43
C SER A 114 0.31 13.74 -14.82
N THR A 115 0.04 12.66 -15.53
CA THR A 115 -0.72 12.73 -16.78
C THR A 115 -2.18 12.84 -16.36
N GLY A 116 -2.78 14.03 -16.50
CA GLY A 116 -4.19 14.22 -16.16
C GLY A 116 -5.12 13.39 -17.06
N ALA A 117 -6.42 13.69 -17.01
CA ALA A 117 -7.46 12.98 -17.77
C ALA A 117 -7.23 12.95 -19.31
N THR A 118 -6.34 13.80 -19.84
CA THR A 118 -5.86 13.72 -21.23
C THR A 118 -4.34 13.87 -21.30
N ALA A 119 -3.71 13.21 -22.27
CA ALA A 119 -2.25 13.26 -22.49
C ALA A 119 -1.70 14.66 -22.81
N ALA A 120 -2.56 15.64 -23.11
CA ALA A 120 -2.18 17.03 -23.37
C ALA A 120 -2.12 17.89 -22.09
N ALA A 121 -2.63 17.40 -20.95
CA ALA A 121 -2.72 18.13 -19.69
C ALA A 121 -1.82 17.49 -18.62
N THR A 122 -0.52 17.39 -18.90
CA THR A 122 0.46 16.95 -17.90
C THR A 122 0.64 18.06 -16.86
N VAL A 123 0.44 17.72 -15.59
CA VAL A 123 0.63 18.64 -14.46
C VAL A 123 1.97 18.31 -13.79
N PRO A 124 3.03 19.14 -13.98
CA PRO A 124 4.22 19.03 -13.16
C PRO A 124 3.90 19.52 -11.74
N TYR A 125 4.40 18.81 -10.74
CA TYR A 125 4.22 19.17 -9.33
C TYR A 125 5.51 18.93 -8.54
N TRP A 126 5.76 19.81 -7.59
CA TRP A 126 6.83 19.66 -6.61
C TRP A 126 6.39 18.68 -5.53
N TYR A 127 7.24 17.74 -5.17
CA TYR A 127 6.94 16.68 -4.22
C TYR A 127 8.06 16.54 -3.18
N ILE A 128 7.68 16.42 -1.91
CA ILE A 128 8.55 16.02 -0.80
C ILE A 128 7.89 14.86 -0.05
N GLY A 129 8.60 13.75 0.10
CA GLY A 129 8.19 12.63 0.94
C GLY A 129 8.79 12.76 2.34
N LEU A 130 7.98 13.17 3.32
CA LEU A 130 8.40 13.35 4.71
C LEU A 130 8.14 12.07 5.52
N VAL A 131 9.12 11.73 6.36
CA VAL A 131 9.01 10.69 7.39
C VAL A 131 8.90 11.40 8.74
N THR A 132 7.82 11.12 9.45
CA THR A 132 7.45 11.81 10.69
C THR A 132 8.19 11.23 11.91
N PRO A 133 8.22 11.94 13.06
CA PRO A 133 8.82 11.42 14.29
C PRO A 133 8.18 10.13 14.81
N SER A 134 6.91 9.88 14.48
CA SER A 134 6.21 8.63 14.81
C SER A 134 6.48 7.49 13.81
N ASN A 135 7.38 7.68 12.84
CA ASN A 135 7.66 6.77 11.71
C ASN A 135 6.46 6.58 10.77
N ALA A 136 5.60 7.59 10.66
CA ALA A 136 4.56 7.66 9.65
C ALA A 136 5.04 8.47 8.44
N TYR A 137 4.17 8.66 7.46
CA TYR A 137 4.49 9.31 6.20
C TYR A 137 3.54 10.49 5.93
N ILE A 138 4.10 11.59 5.40
CA ILE A 138 3.37 12.72 4.82
C ILE A 138 4.05 13.10 3.51
N GLY A 139 3.32 13.01 2.40
CA GLY A 139 3.68 13.65 1.14
C GLY A 139 3.24 15.11 1.15
N LEU A 140 4.16 16.02 0.86
CA LEU A 140 3.87 17.41 0.55
C LEU A 140 3.95 17.61 -0.95
N GLU A 141 2.85 18.06 -1.54
CA GLU A 141 2.74 18.26 -2.98
C GLU A 141 2.29 19.68 -3.30
N GLN A 142 2.87 20.25 -4.35
CA GLN A 142 2.54 21.58 -4.84
C GLN A 142 2.45 21.56 -6.36
N ALA A 143 1.26 21.87 -6.89
CA ALA A 143 1.02 22.05 -8.32
C ALA A 143 0.59 23.48 -8.61
N VAL A 144 0.90 23.97 -9.81
CA VAL A 144 0.56 25.32 -10.25
C VAL A 144 -0.30 25.24 -11.50
N THR A 145 -1.42 25.96 -11.50
CA THR A 145 -2.24 26.13 -12.70
C THR A 145 -1.50 27.01 -13.70
N THR A 146 -1.30 26.50 -14.91
CA THR A 146 -0.68 27.21 -16.02
C THR A 146 -1.60 27.18 -17.24
N PRO A 147 -1.40 28.10 -18.21
CA PRO A 147 -2.12 28.02 -19.48
C PRO A 147 -1.91 26.70 -20.24
N THR A 148 -0.81 25.99 -19.98
CA THR A 148 -0.47 24.74 -20.67
C THR A 148 -1.11 23.50 -20.03
N ASN A 149 -1.35 23.48 -18.71
CA ASN A 149 -1.99 22.34 -18.05
C ASN A 149 -3.50 22.50 -17.86
N GLY A 150 -4.02 23.74 -17.94
CA GLY A 150 -5.46 24.02 -17.90
C GLY A 150 -6.10 23.89 -16.51
N GLY A 151 -5.31 23.69 -15.44
CA GLY A 151 -5.82 23.55 -14.08
C GLY A 151 -5.14 22.44 -13.28
N THR A 152 -5.53 22.31 -12.01
CA THR A 152 -5.02 21.27 -11.09
C THR A 152 -6.11 20.37 -10.52
N ASP A 153 -7.39 20.60 -10.84
CA ASP A 153 -8.52 19.88 -10.24
C ASP A 153 -8.46 18.36 -10.50
N ALA A 154 -8.20 17.95 -11.75
CA ALA A 154 -8.07 16.53 -12.09
C ALA A 154 -6.83 15.90 -11.46
N TRP A 155 -5.74 16.66 -11.32
CA TRP A 155 -4.54 16.20 -10.62
C TRP A 155 -4.82 16.02 -9.12
N LEU A 156 -5.52 16.98 -8.50
CA LEU A 156 -5.91 16.93 -7.09
C LEU A 156 -6.82 15.73 -6.83
N ALA A 157 -7.83 15.51 -7.67
CA ALA A 157 -8.73 14.36 -7.57
C ALA A 157 -7.95 13.03 -7.64
N GLU A 158 -6.98 12.91 -8.56
CA GLU A 158 -6.09 11.76 -8.66
C GLU A 158 -5.25 11.56 -7.39
N GLN A 159 -4.62 12.61 -6.84
CA GLN A 159 -3.82 12.50 -5.60
C GLN A 159 -4.66 12.04 -4.40
N LEU A 160 -5.93 12.42 -4.41
CA LEU A 160 -6.89 12.09 -3.36
C LEU A 160 -7.68 10.81 -3.64
N HIS A 161 -7.32 10.05 -4.69
CA HIS A 161 -8.03 8.83 -5.11
C HIS A 161 -9.56 9.03 -5.25
N ASP A 162 -9.97 10.17 -5.81
CA ASP A 162 -11.37 10.58 -5.98
C ASP A 162 -12.21 10.56 -4.69
N THR A 163 -11.57 10.72 -3.52
CA THR A 163 -12.26 10.74 -2.23
C THR A 163 -12.97 12.07 -1.98
N ALA A 164 -14.08 12.01 -1.25
CA ALA A 164 -14.87 13.19 -0.91
C ALA A 164 -14.27 13.94 0.28
N ALA A 165 -14.35 15.27 0.26
CA ALA A 165 -14.02 16.09 1.41
C ALA A 165 -14.94 15.74 2.59
N THR A 166 -14.36 15.65 3.78
CA THR A 166 -15.06 15.29 5.02
C THR A 166 -15.30 16.50 5.93
N ASP A 167 -14.38 17.47 5.92
CA ASP A 167 -14.46 18.65 6.78
C ASP A 167 -13.61 19.81 6.24
N THR A 168 -13.58 20.92 6.95
CA THR A 168 -12.65 22.04 6.76
C THR A 168 -12.03 22.42 8.10
N VAL A 169 -10.74 22.75 8.10
CA VAL A 169 -10.01 23.18 9.30
C VAL A 169 -9.19 24.43 9.00
N THR A 170 -9.02 25.31 9.99
CA THR A 170 -8.11 26.45 9.89
C THR A 170 -6.85 26.16 10.69
N ILE A 171 -5.70 26.21 10.02
CA ILE A 171 -4.37 25.97 10.60
C ILE A 171 -3.52 27.20 10.28
N ASP A 172 -3.03 27.88 11.33
CA ASP A 172 -2.22 29.10 11.22
C ASP A 172 -2.80 30.15 10.24
N GLY A 173 -4.12 30.34 10.32
CA GLY A 173 -4.86 31.30 9.49
C GLY A 173 -5.13 30.85 8.04
N VAL A 174 -4.67 29.67 7.62
CA VAL A 174 -4.96 29.07 6.31
C VAL A 174 -6.14 28.10 6.46
N GLN A 175 -7.14 28.22 5.60
CA GLN A 175 -8.23 27.25 5.52
C GLN A 175 -7.79 26.06 4.66
N TRP A 176 -7.95 24.86 5.23
CA TRP A 176 -7.67 23.58 4.61
C TRP A 176 -8.94 22.76 4.47
N THR A 177 -9.11 22.13 3.32
CA THR A 177 -10.12 21.08 3.10
C THR A 177 -9.55 19.76 3.61
N VAL A 178 -10.32 19.05 4.43
CA VAL A 178 -9.92 17.78 5.04
C VAL A 178 -10.54 16.62 4.28
N TYR A 179 -9.74 15.59 4.03
CA TYR A 179 -10.17 14.31 3.47
C TYR A 179 -9.74 13.22 4.45
N ASP A 180 -10.66 12.77 5.31
CA ASP A 180 -10.40 11.70 6.28
C ASP A 180 -10.98 10.37 5.80
N ASN A 181 -10.11 9.55 5.22
CA ASN A 181 -10.45 8.24 4.70
C ASN A 181 -10.06 7.11 5.66
N ARG A 182 -9.60 7.40 6.89
CA ARG A 182 -9.09 6.37 7.82
C ARG A 182 -10.13 5.33 8.25
N GLN A 183 -11.40 5.66 8.12
CA GLN A 183 -12.54 4.77 8.45
C GLN A 183 -13.17 4.12 7.21
N THR A 184 -12.64 4.37 6.01
CA THR A 184 -13.16 3.78 4.77
C THR A 184 -12.70 2.32 4.63
N PRO A 185 -13.54 1.42 4.08
CA PRO A 185 -13.12 0.05 3.75
C PRO A 185 -12.29 -0.02 2.45
N ASN A 186 -12.24 1.06 1.67
CA ASN A 186 -11.49 1.12 0.42
C ASN A 186 -9.98 1.29 0.67
N ASP A 187 -9.14 0.65 -0.15
CA ASP A 187 -7.72 0.96 -0.18
C ASP A 187 -7.50 2.26 -0.96
N VAL A 188 -7.17 3.33 -0.24
CA VAL A 188 -6.89 4.66 -0.79
C VAL A 188 -5.40 5.02 -0.68
N GLY A 189 -4.54 4.03 -0.41
CA GLY A 189 -3.09 4.23 -0.29
C GLY A 189 -2.73 5.37 0.67
N ASN A 190 -1.95 6.33 0.17
CA ASN A 190 -1.50 7.48 0.95
C ASN A 190 -2.60 8.56 1.12
N ALA A 191 -3.74 8.49 0.44
CA ALA A 191 -4.87 9.39 0.71
C ALA A 191 -5.67 9.00 1.96
N SER A 192 -5.10 8.20 2.87
CA SER A 192 -5.72 7.80 4.13
C SER A 192 -6.17 9.00 4.98
N TYR A 193 -5.30 10.01 5.09
CA TYR A 193 -5.67 11.34 5.54
C TYR A 193 -5.00 12.37 4.63
N ALA A 194 -5.73 13.42 4.25
CA ALA A 194 -5.18 14.50 3.46
C ALA A 194 -5.76 15.87 3.82
N LEU A 195 -4.96 16.90 3.55
CA LEU A 195 -5.31 18.31 3.60
C LEU A 195 -5.04 18.93 2.24
N SER A 196 -5.97 19.70 1.70
CA SER A 196 -5.71 20.51 0.50
C SER A 196 -6.05 21.98 0.74
N THR A 197 -5.30 22.86 0.09
CA THR A 197 -5.62 24.30 0.07
C THR A 197 -5.12 24.92 -1.22
N GLN A 198 -5.69 26.05 -1.58
CA GLN A 198 -5.32 26.80 -2.76
C GLN A 198 -4.97 28.24 -2.39
N SER A 199 -3.85 28.74 -2.94
CA SER A 199 -3.44 30.13 -2.82
C SER A 199 -2.94 30.63 -4.17
N GLY A 200 -3.62 31.65 -4.70
CA GLY A 200 -3.41 32.08 -6.09
C GLY A 200 -3.67 30.96 -7.09
N ALA A 201 -2.71 30.73 -7.99
CA ALA A 201 -2.76 29.64 -8.96
C ALA A 201 -2.22 28.29 -8.42
N THR A 202 -1.80 28.26 -7.15
CA THR A 202 -1.09 27.13 -6.55
C THR A 202 -2.02 26.30 -5.69
N THR A 203 -2.00 24.99 -5.90
CA THR A 203 -2.70 23.99 -5.08
C THR A 203 -1.67 23.23 -4.27
N TYR A 204 -1.88 23.17 -2.96
CA TYR A 204 -1.08 22.42 -2.00
C TYR A 204 -1.87 21.21 -1.53
N VAL A 205 -1.19 20.07 -1.41
CA VAL A 205 -1.75 18.85 -0.85
C VAL A 205 -0.77 18.27 0.15
N LEU A 206 -1.27 17.98 1.34
CA LEU A 206 -0.60 17.10 2.29
C LEU A 206 -1.39 15.80 2.30
N LEU A 207 -0.74 14.65 2.14
CA LEU A 207 -1.42 13.35 2.17
C LEU A 207 -0.53 12.29 2.79
N GLY A 208 -1.10 11.32 3.50
CA GLY A 208 -0.33 10.25 4.11
C GLY A 208 -1.06 9.51 5.23
N THR A 209 -0.27 8.92 6.11
CA THR A 209 -0.72 8.00 7.18
C THR A 209 -0.43 8.51 8.59
N ALA A 210 0.19 9.69 8.68
CA ALA A 210 0.56 10.31 9.95
C ALA A 210 -0.64 10.79 10.77
N THR A 211 -0.35 11.17 12.01
CA THR A 211 -1.35 11.72 12.94
C THR A 211 -1.79 13.12 12.50
N THR A 212 -3.01 13.52 12.89
CA THR A 212 -3.54 14.86 12.55
C THR A 212 -2.67 15.98 13.12
N GLU A 213 -2.03 15.75 14.27
CA GLU A 213 -1.07 16.66 14.90
C GLU A 213 0.21 16.84 14.07
N GLU A 214 0.72 15.78 13.47
CA GLU A 214 1.88 15.83 12.56
C GLU A 214 1.52 16.54 11.23
N PHE A 215 0.32 16.30 10.70
CA PHE A 215 -0.20 17.08 9.56
C PHE A 215 -0.28 18.57 9.88
N THR A 216 -0.74 18.91 11.09
CA THR A 216 -0.83 20.30 11.54
C THR A 216 0.55 20.95 11.56
N GLN A 217 1.57 20.28 12.11
CA GLN A 217 2.95 20.80 12.11
C GLN A 217 3.49 21.07 10.70
N VAL A 218 3.23 20.17 9.74
CA VAL A 218 3.65 20.39 8.34
C VAL A 218 2.88 21.55 7.72
N ALA A 219 1.56 21.61 7.91
CA ALA A 219 0.72 22.69 7.40
C ALA A 219 1.15 24.07 7.94
N GLU A 220 1.43 24.18 9.24
CA GLU A 220 1.96 25.40 9.86
C GLU A 220 3.33 25.78 9.26
N SER A 221 4.21 24.81 9.06
CA SER A 221 5.58 25.06 8.56
C SER A 221 5.62 25.63 7.13
N ILE A 222 4.53 25.50 6.36
CA ILE A 222 4.42 26.00 4.98
C ILE A 222 3.46 27.16 4.84
N THR A 223 2.83 27.65 5.91
CA THR A 223 2.01 28.86 5.89
C THR A 223 2.72 30.03 5.21
N PRO A 224 4.01 30.32 5.48
CA PRO A 224 4.71 31.40 4.78
C PRO A 224 4.80 31.17 3.26
N ASN A 225 4.95 29.93 2.80
CA ASN A 225 4.95 29.61 1.36
C ASN A 225 3.57 29.85 0.74
N ILE A 226 2.49 29.50 1.45
CA ILE A 226 1.11 29.67 1.00
C ILE A 226 0.75 31.17 0.94
N GLN A 227 1.12 31.93 1.97
CA GLN A 227 0.81 33.37 2.06
C GLN A 227 1.66 34.23 1.11
N SER A 228 2.83 33.74 0.68
CA SER A 228 3.69 34.44 -0.29
C SER A 228 3.31 34.21 -1.75
N GLN A 229 2.28 33.40 -2.03
CA GLN A 229 1.82 33.19 -3.40
C GLN A 229 1.19 34.47 -3.98
N PRO A 230 1.50 34.81 -5.24
CA PRO A 230 0.86 35.93 -5.90
C PRO A 230 -0.65 35.64 -6.07
N ALA A 231 -1.48 36.66 -5.84
CA ALA A 231 -2.90 36.56 -6.14
C ALA A 231 -3.09 36.22 -7.63
N THR A 232 -4.07 35.37 -7.95
CA THR A 232 -4.40 35.04 -9.34
C THR A 232 -4.70 36.34 -10.08
N ALA A 233 -3.91 36.66 -11.11
CA ALA A 233 -4.22 37.79 -11.97
C ALA A 233 -5.58 37.51 -12.62
N VAL A 234 -6.59 38.27 -12.22
CA VAL A 234 -7.88 38.28 -12.92
C VAL A 234 -7.58 38.85 -14.30
N VAL A 235 -7.41 37.99 -15.29
CA VAL A 235 -7.34 38.40 -16.69
C VAL A 235 -8.71 39.00 -17.00
N GLY A 236 -8.74 40.32 -17.11
CA GLY A 236 -9.93 41.10 -17.43
C GLY A 236 -10.57 40.60 -18.73
N GLN A 237 -11.90 40.67 -18.73
CA GLN A 237 -12.84 40.21 -19.75
C GLN A 237 -12.48 40.58 -21.20
#